data_AF-A0A928GVM8-F1
#
_entry.id   AF-A0A928GVM8-F1
#
_cell.length_a   1.000
_cell.length_b   1.000
_cell.length_c   1.000
_cell.angle_alpha   90.00
_cell.angle_beta   90.00
_cell.angle_gamma   90.00
#
_symmetry.space_group_name_H-M   'P 1'
#
loop_
_entity.id
_entity.type
_entity.pdbx_description
1 polymer ?
#
loop_
_entity_poly.entity_id
_entity_poly.type
_entity_poly.pdbx_seq_one_letter_code
_entity_poly.pdbx_strand_id
1 'polypeptide(L)'
;MKKIIYTLLVAVMALSFMGCPTVYEDLAPQVDLSPFYLRGNMNNWCNDALTDGALTKNDDGSFSITYTAKAEPDEFAIADEGWGVKYCNGTEIAVGADFVELGSGGANAKVTGQVPGNNYKMTIKPLSTSIEVKVELAGVNVPSFYVLDTTKGLVEIPYDGTAYNYQFSADAETANLVIWSDKVYYTGEATVGTAKELTAGDEVGYLTVSGVASGKDYIATLTVDDDKVSVTVTQMCPYFIVGDISGAHVRMSATDEDGVYVYEFTYKNDMNAWSGSNGNINFVITEGSGWNKKITGIALTSTFADSLDNNQNATATGLVDGKTYVITLKEADGKFSAKIAEKQ
;
A
#
# COMPACT_ATOMS: atom_id res chain seq x y z
N MET A 1 76.11 -66.76 -1.59
CA MET A 1 76.76 -66.18 -0.39
C MET A 1 76.27 -64.76 -0.22
N LYS A 2 75.80 -64.43 1.00
CA LYS A 2 75.96 -63.16 1.77
C LYS A 2 75.89 -61.83 0.99
N LYS A 3 75.14 -60.80 1.37
CA LYS A 3 74.35 -60.46 2.56
C LYS A 3 73.52 -59.21 2.21
N ILE A 4 72.31 -59.15 2.76
CA ILE A 4 71.46 -57.98 2.92
C ILE A 4 72.17 -56.96 3.84
N ILE A 5 72.15 -55.68 3.50
CA ILE A 5 72.37 -54.58 4.45
C ILE A 5 71.27 -53.54 4.24
N TYR A 6 70.40 -53.47 5.24
CA TYR A 6 69.43 -52.41 5.50
C TYR A 6 70.15 -51.13 5.90
N THR A 7 69.78 -50.00 5.29
CA THR A 7 70.12 -48.68 5.83
C THR A 7 68.91 -48.17 6.61
N LEU A 8 69.07 -48.16 7.92
CA LEU A 8 68.16 -47.72 8.95
C LEU A 8 67.99 -46.18 8.85
N LEU A 9 66.80 -45.69 8.50
CA LEU A 9 66.46 -44.28 8.66
C LEU A 9 66.04 -44.05 10.12
N VAL A 10 66.91 -43.42 10.89
CA VAL A 10 66.62 -43.00 12.28
C VAL A 10 65.67 -41.81 12.21
N ALA A 11 64.38 -42.06 12.40
CA ALA A 11 63.40 -41.02 12.70
C ALA A 11 63.58 -40.63 14.17
N VAL A 12 64.19 -39.47 14.41
CA VAL A 12 64.25 -38.84 15.73
C VAL A 12 62.84 -38.42 16.12
N MET A 13 62.30 -39.12 17.11
CA MET A 13 61.17 -38.67 17.91
C MET A 13 61.50 -37.31 18.55
N ALA A 14 60.93 -36.24 18.00
CA ALA A 14 60.61 -35.05 18.78
C ALA A 14 59.10 -35.11 19.09
N LEU A 15 58.77 -35.73 20.22
CA LEU A 15 57.49 -35.46 20.90
C LEU A 15 57.54 -34.01 21.39
N SER A 16 57.00 -33.10 20.60
CA SER A 16 56.46 -31.83 21.11
C SER A 16 54.95 -32.01 21.26
N PHE A 17 54.55 -32.68 22.34
CA PHE A 17 53.23 -32.42 22.91
C PHE A 17 53.31 -31.13 23.72
N MET A 18 52.15 -30.46 23.77
CA MET A 18 51.78 -29.32 24.62
C MET A 18 51.93 -27.95 23.97
N GLY A 19 50.91 -27.66 23.17
CA GLY A 19 50.51 -26.34 22.78
C GLY A 19 49.34 -26.46 21.82
N CYS A 20 48.19 -26.99 22.26
CA CYS A 20 46.95 -26.57 21.61
C CYS A 20 46.97 -25.04 21.64
N PRO A 21 46.88 -24.32 20.52
CA PRO A 21 46.49 -22.93 20.61
C PRO A 21 45.01 -22.96 21.04
N THR A 22 44.76 -23.08 22.34
CA THR A 22 43.51 -22.58 22.93
C THR A 22 43.65 -21.08 23.04
N VAL A 23 43.80 -20.43 21.88
CA VAL A 23 43.20 -19.11 21.75
C VAL A 23 41.75 -19.46 21.44
N TYR A 24 40.97 -19.65 22.50
CA TYR A 24 39.57 -19.24 22.40
C TYR A 24 39.70 -17.78 22.02
N GLU A 25 39.51 -17.44 20.75
CA GLU A 25 39.10 -16.08 20.44
C GLU A 25 37.80 -15.95 21.20
N ASP A 26 37.85 -15.27 22.35
CA ASP A 26 36.67 -14.82 23.07
C ASP A 26 35.94 -13.94 22.08
N LEU A 27 35.04 -14.57 21.30
CA LEU A 27 34.11 -13.87 20.44
C LEU A 27 33.47 -12.82 21.32
N ALA A 28 33.57 -11.56 20.89
CA ALA A 28 33.00 -10.45 21.65
C ALA A 28 31.56 -10.82 22.02
N PRO A 29 31.14 -10.60 23.29
CA PRO A 29 29.82 -10.99 23.73
C PRO A 29 28.78 -10.38 22.79
N GLN A 30 27.96 -11.25 22.19
CA GLN A 30 26.86 -10.86 21.31
C GLN A 30 25.58 -10.69 22.14
N VAL A 31 24.68 -9.83 21.66
CA VAL A 31 23.34 -9.72 22.25
C VAL A 31 22.61 -11.06 22.09
N ASP A 32 22.00 -11.54 23.19
CA ASP A 32 21.16 -12.73 23.14
C ASP A 32 19.74 -12.36 22.71
N LEU A 33 19.33 -12.85 21.55
CA LEU A 33 18.00 -12.64 20.99
C LEU A 33 17.01 -13.76 21.36
N SER A 34 17.28 -14.53 22.42
CA SER A 34 16.44 -15.67 22.83
C SER A 34 15.80 -15.43 24.22
N PRO A 35 14.51 -15.04 24.33
CA PRO A 35 13.53 -14.81 23.26
C PRO A 35 13.39 -13.33 22.84
N PHE A 36 13.45 -13.07 21.53
CA PHE A 36 13.04 -11.82 20.89
C PHE A 36 12.04 -12.10 19.77
N TYR A 37 11.33 -11.04 19.39
CA TYR A 37 10.24 -11.07 18.44
C TYR A 37 10.37 -9.94 17.41
N LEU A 38 10.01 -10.22 16.16
CA LEU A 38 9.64 -9.18 15.21
C LEU A 38 8.27 -8.64 15.61
N ARG A 39 8.19 -7.36 15.97
CA ARG A 39 6.95 -6.70 16.36
C ARG A 39 6.72 -5.49 15.47
N GLY A 40 5.64 -5.48 14.70
CA GLY A 40 5.32 -4.38 13.81
C GLY A 40 3.89 -4.43 13.31
N ASN A 41 3.51 -3.49 12.45
CA ASN A 41 2.16 -3.45 11.89
C ASN A 41 1.81 -4.74 11.11
N MET A 42 2.79 -5.41 10.48
CA MET A 42 2.61 -6.70 9.79
C MET A 42 1.98 -7.80 10.66
N ASN A 43 2.21 -7.80 11.98
CA ASN A 43 1.68 -8.79 12.91
C ASN A 43 0.97 -8.15 14.12
N ASN A 44 0.35 -6.98 13.92
CA ASN A 44 -0.37 -6.24 14.95
C ASN A 44 0.46 -6.05 16.23
N TRP A 45 1.76 -5.80 16.08
CA TRP A 45 2.72 -5.62 17.17
C TRP A 45 2.81 -6.81 18.14
N CYS A 46 2.43 -8.01 17.68
CA CYS A 46 2.24 -9.21 18.48
C CYS A 46 1.23 -9.04 19.64
N ASN A 47 0.25 -8.15 19.51
CA ASN A 47 -0.80 -7.97 20.51
C ASN A 47 -1.78 -9.16 20.55
N ASP A 48 -1.92 -9.88 19.43
CA ASP A 48 -2.79 -11.05 19.33
C ASP A 48 -2.07 -12.32 19.85
N ALA A 49 -0.83 -12.56 19.41
CA ALA A 49 0.04 -13.61 19.93
C ALA A 49 1.54 -13.31 19.72
N LEU A 50 2.38 -13.60 20.72
CA LEU A 50 3.85 -13.48 20.60
C LEU A 50 4.44 -14.46 19.57
N THR A 51 3.81 -15.60 19.35
CA THR A 51 4.26 -16.61 18.38
C THR A 51 4.29 -16.07 16.95
N ASP A 52 3.47 -15.06 16.63
CA ASP A 52 3.39 -14.45 15.30
C ASP A 52 4.61 -13.59 14.95
N GLY A 53 5.43 -13.28 15.95
CA GLY A 53 6.70 -12.56 15.80
C GLY A 53 7.92 -13.41 16.16
N ALA A 54 7.75 -14.69 16.51
CA ALA A 54 8.84 -15.49 17.06
C ALA A 54 9.99 -15.68 16.05
N LEU A 55 11.20 -15.31 16.47
CA LEU A 55 12.39 -15.50 15.66
C LEU A 55 12.88 -16.94 15.73
N THR A 56 13.31 -17.49 14.59
CA THR A 56 13.93 -18.81 14.50
C THR A 56 15.45 -18.66 14.45
N LYS A 57 16.16 -19.28 15.40
CA LYS A 57 17.62 -19.32 15.40
C LYS A 57 18.15 -20.24 14.28
N ASN A 58 19.12 -19.76 13.53
CA ASN A 58 19.81 -20.48 12.47
C ASN A 58 21.13 -21.09 13.00
N ASP A 59 21.69 -22.06 12.26
CA ASP A 59 22.93 -22.75 12.63
C ASP A 59 24.16 -21.82 12.67
N ASP A 60 24.14 -20.73 11.90
CA ASP A 60 25.20 -19.72 11.85
C ASP A 60 25.13 -18.68 12.99
N GLY A 61 24.18 -18.83 13.91
CA GLY A 61 23.95 -17.91 15.03
C GLY A 61 23.09 -16.70 14.69
N SER A 62 22.70 -16.50 13.43
CA SER A 62 21.69 -15.52 13.05
C SER A 62 20.27 -15.99 13.42
N PHE A 63 19.31 -15.10 13.26
CA PHE A 63 17.90 -15.36 13.48
C PHE A 63 17.11 -15.01 12.22
N SER A 64 15.98 -15.67 11.99
CA SER A 64 15.11 -15.33 10.88
C SER A 64 13.64 -15.48 11.18
N ILE A 65 12.82 -14.74 10.44
CA ILE A 65 11.37 -14.84 10.42
C ILE A 65 10.85 -14.56 9.01
N THR A 66 9.81 -15.29 8.62
CA THR A 66 9.02 -14.96 7.42
C THR A 66 7.76 -14.21 7.86
N TYR A 67 7.43 -13.12 7.17
CA TYR A 67 6.21 -12.35 7.41
C TYR A 67 5.56 -11.96 6.09
N THR A 68 4.26 -11.68 6.14
CA THR A 68 3.52 -11.09 5.02
C THR A 68 3.48 -9.57 5.21
N ALA A 69 3.94 -8.82 4.21
CA ALA A 69 3.89 -7.36 4.25
C ALA A 69 2.43 -6.88 4.33
N LYS A 70 2.15 -5.84 5.13
CA LYS A 70 0.80 -5.26 5.24
C LYS A 70 0.68 -3.85 4.67
N ALA A 71 1.79 -3.13 4.56
CA ALA A 71 1.85 -1.78 4.01
C ALA A 71 3.19 -1.56 3.29
N GLU A 72 3.33 -0.42 2.64
CA GLU A 72 4.61 0.08 2.12
C GLU A 72 4.74 1.55 2.57
N PRO A 73 5.59 1.86 3.57
CA PRO A 73 6.42 0.94 4.36
C PRO A 73 5.66 0.21 5.47
N ASP A 74 6.15 -0.95 5.91
CA ASP A 74 5.81 -1.51 7.23
C ASP A 74 6.75 -0.96 8.31
N GLU A 75 6.21 -0.69 9.50
CA GLU A 75 6.97 -0.27 10.67
C GLU A 75 7.18 -1.42 11.66
N PHE A 76 8.38 -1.53 12.23
CA PHE A 76 8.71 -2.61 13.15
C PHE A 76 9.79 -2.27 14.20
N ALA A 77 9.94 -3.18 15.15
CA ALA A 77 11.07 -3.31 16.05
C ALA A 77 11.38 -4.79 16.29
N ILE A 78 12.65 -5.11 16.63
CA ILE A 78 13.02 -6.40 17.20
C ILE A 78 13.09 -6.24 18.71
N ALA A 79 12.18 -6.86 19.46
CA ALA A 79 12.04 -6.61 20.89
C ALA A 79 11.81 -7.90 21.68
N ASP A 80 12.17 -7.87 22.96
CA ASP A 80 11.78 -8.91 23.91
C ASP A 80 10.27 -8.87 24.22
N GLU A 81 9.78 -9.86 24.96
CA GLU A 81 8.36 -9.98 25.34
C GLU A 81 7.86 -8.71 26.06
N GLY A 82 8.67 -8.20 26.99
CA GLY A 82 8.33 -7.07 27.86
C GLY A 82 8.60 -5.69 27.29
N TRP A 83 9.08 -5.56 26.04
CA TRP A 83 9.60 -4.30 25.47
C TRP A 83 10.75 -3.66 26.26
N GLY A 84 11.37 -4.40 27.18
CA GLY A 84 12.48 -3.91 28.01
C GLY A 84 13.74 -3.66 27.18
N VAL A 85 13.97 -4.51 26.17
CA VAL A 85 15.01 -4.33 25.17
C VAL A 85 14.37 -4.33 23.79
N LYS A 86 14.67 -3.30 23.01
CA LYS A 86 14.22 -3.20 21.61
C LYS A 86 15.31 -2.61 20.72
N TYR A 87 15.40 -3.14 19.51
CA TYR A 87 16.23 -2.65 18.43
C TYR A 87 15.35 -2.04 17.34
N CYS A 88 15.40 -0.72 17.28
CA CYS A 88 14.75 0.14 16.32
C CYS A 88 15.39 1.52 16.50
N ASN A 89 15.59 2.29 15.42
CA ASN A 89 16.25 3.59 15.50
C ASN A 89 15.79 4.54 14.36
N GLY A 90 14.59 4.32 13.81
CA GLY A 90 14.06 5.11 12.69
C GLY A 90 14.67 4.77 11.32
N THR A 91 15.56 3.78 11.25
CA THR A 91 16.25 3.40 10.01
C THR A 91 15.29 2.76 9.01
N GLU A 92 15.46 3.11 7.74
CA GLU A 92 14.77 2.49 6.61
C GLU A 92 15.63 1.37 6.01
N ILE A 93 15.00 0.23 5.77
CA ILE A 93 15.63 -0.98 5.23
C ILE A 93 14.94 -1.32 3.93
N ALA A 94 15.61 -1.10 2.80
CA ALA A 94 15.08 -1.47 1.50
C ALA A 94 15.15 -3.00 1.30
N VAL A 95 14.08 -3.59 0.76
CA VAL A 95 14.06 -4.99 0.33
C VAL A 95 15.19 -5.26 -0.66
N GLY A 96 15.96 -6.33 -0.42
CA GLY A 96 17.07 -6.75 -1.26
C GLY A 96 18.38 -6.00 -1.03
N ALA A 97 18.41 -5.01 -0.14
CA ALA A 97 19.64 -4.35 0.28
C ALA A 97 20.54 -5.27 1.13
N ASP A 98 21.78 -4.84 1.36
CA ASP A 98 22.69 -5.48 2.32
C ASP A 98 22.22 -5.27 3.77
N PHE A 99 22.90 -5.91 4.71
CA PHE A 99 22.62 -5.79 6.15
C PHE A 99 22.72 -4.33 6.63
N VAL A 100 21.73 -3.90 7.42
CA VAL A 100 21.65 -2.56 8.00
C VAL A 100 21.60 -2.67 9.52
N GLU A 101 22.43 -1.89 10.21
CA GLU A 101 22.50 -1.90 11.67
C GLU A 101 21.32 -1.16 12.32
N LEU A 102 20.67 -1.81 13.30
CA LEU A 102 19.68 -1.22 14.19
C LEU A 102 20.25 -1.12 15.60
N GLY A 103 20.34 0.13 16.08
CA GLY A 103 20.68 0.42 17.48
C GLY A 103 19.50 0.18 18.44
N SER A 104 19.79 0.28 19.74
CA SER A 104 18.76 0.15 20.77
C SER A 104 17.94 1.44 20.91
N GLY A 105 16.61 1.30 20.85
CA GLY A 105 15.64 2.36 21.11
C GLY A 105 15.59 3.50 20.08
N GLY A 106 14.46 4.22 20.06
CA GLY A 106 14.21 5.29 19.11
C GLY A 106 12.85 5.12 18.43
N ALA A 107 12.70 5.74 17.26
CA ALA A 107 11.56 5.55 16.38
C ALA A 107 11.56 4.12 15.79
N ASN A 108 10.40 3.65 15.36
CA ASN A 108 10.27 2.35 14.68
C ASN A 108 11.14 2.32 13.43
N ALA A 109 11.75 1.17 13.15
CA ALA A 109 12.41 0.94 11.86
C ALA A 109 11.33 0.74 10.78
N LYS A 110 11.70 0.94 9.52
CA LYS A 110 10.80 0.81 8.38
C LYS A 110 11.37 -0.13 7.34
N VAL A 111 10.54 -0.99 6.77
CA VAL A 111 10.90 -1.76 5.57
C VAL A 111 10.28 -1.08 4.36
N THR A 112 11.10 -0.78 3.35
CA THR A 112 10.69 -0.12 2.10
C THR A 112 10.95 -1.01 0.88
N GLY A 113 10.27 -0.73 -0.23
CA GLY A 113 10.34 -1.53 -1.46
C GLY A 113 9.60 -2.87 -1.36
N GLN A 114 8.75 -3.06 -0.34
CA GLN A 114 7.87 -4.21 -0.26
C GLN A 114 6.54 -3.95 -0.95
N VAL A 115 5.88 -5.04 -1.35
CA VAL A 115 4.54 -5.05 -1.90
C VAL A 115 3.65 -5.72 -0.86
N PRO A 116 2.63 -5.03 -0.32
CA PRO A 116 1.73 -5.65 0.66
C PRO A 116 1.15 -6.96 0.11
N GLY A 117 0.95 -7.96 0.95
CA GLY A 117 0.49 -9.31 0.55
C GLY A 117 1.61 -10.28 0.16
N ASN A 118 2.79 -9.80 -0.27
CA ASN A 118 3.93 -10.67 -0.50
C ASN A 118 4.59 -11.12 0.80
N ASN A 119 5.26 -12.28 0.74
CA ASN A 119 6.02 -12.83 1.84
C ASN A 119 7.49 -12.41 1.76
N TYR A 120 8.03 -11.98 2.89
CA TYR A 120 9.41 -11.55 3.04
C TYR A 120 10.09 -12.32 4.15
N LYS A 121 11.40 -12.56 4.01
CA LYS A 121 12.25 -13.11 5.05
C LYS A 121 13.11 -11.99 5.61
N MET A 122 13.01 -11.79 6.92
CA MET A 122 13.93 -10.95 7.67
C MET A 122 15.01 -11.85 8.28
N THR A 123 16.28 -11.50 8.08
CA THR A 123 17.43 -12.14 8.73
C THR A 123 18.10 -11.14 9.66
N ILE A 124 18.35 -11.54 10.91
CA ILE A 124 18.90 -10.72 11.97
C ILE A 124 20.22 -11.31 12.46
N LYS A 125 21.29 -10.52 12.49
CA LYS A 125 22.58 -10.89 13.06
C LYS A 125 22.80 -10.14 14.36
N PRO A 126 23.02 -10.82 15.49
CA PRO A 126 23.37 -10.15 16.73
C PRO A 126 24.79 -9.59 16.66
N LEU A 127 24.95 -8.32 17.05
CA LEU A 127 26.24 -7.68 17.32
C LEU A 127 26.45 -7.55 18.83
N SER A 128 27.47 -6.82 19.29
CA SER A 128 27.76 -6.69 20.72
C SER A 128 26.76 -5.82 21.49
N THR A 129 26.22 -4.79 20.85
CA THR A 129 25.26 -3.84 21.46
C THR A 129 24.07 -3.48 20.56
N SER A 130 24.01 -4.09 19.38
CA SER A 130 23.08 -3.78 18.31
C SER A 130 22.78 -5.06 17.52
N ILE A 131 21.99 -4.93 16.47
CA ILE A 131 21.73 -6.01 15.51
C ILE A 131 21.93 -5.48 14.09
N GLU A 132 22.21 -6.37 13.15
CA GLU A 132 22.05 -6.07 11.72
C GLU A 132 20.83 -6.80 11.18
N VAL A 133 20.09 -6.14 10.28
CA VAL A 133 18.88 -6.68 9.67
C VAL A 133 19.01 -6.63 8.15
N LYS A 134 18.58 -7.72 7.49
CA LYS A 134 18.40 -7.80 6.04
C LYS A 134 16.98 -8.30 5.75
N VAL A 135 16.32 -7.74 4.73
CA VAL A 135 15.01 -8.19 4.27
C VAL A 135 15.08 -8.62 2.81
N GLU A 136 14.56 -9.81 2.52
CA GLU A 136 14.56 -10.41 1.18
C GLU A 136 13.16 -10.92 0.82
N LEU A 137 12.80 -10.86 -0.46
CA LEU A 137 11.56 -11.46 -0.95
C LEU A 137 11.62 -12.98 -0.77
N ALA A 138 10.64 -13.54 -0.06
CA ALA A 138 10.55 -14.97 0.24
C ALA A 138 9.45 -15.67 -0.55
N GLY A 139 8.44 -14.94 -1.02
CA GLY A 139 7.38 -15.47 -1.88
C GLY A 139 6.52 -14.36 -2.47
N VAL A 140 6.18 -14.50 -3.75
CA VAL A 140 5.19 -13.66 -4.42
C VAL A 140 3.83 -14.34 -4.26
N ASN A 141 2.94 -13.74 -3.48
CA ASN A 141 1.55 -14.18 -3.37
C ASN A 141 0.61 -13.25 -4.14
N VAL A 142 1.13 -12.13 -4.63
CA VAL A 142 0.39 -11.07 -5.31
C VAL A 142 0.73 -11.15 -6.79
N PRO A 143 -0.19 -11.63 -7.65
CA PRO A 143 0.08 -11.79 -9.08
C PRO A 143 0.19 -10.44 -9.80
N SER A 144 1.12 -10.27 -10.74
CA SER A 144 1.16 -9.04 -11.55
C SER A 144 0.07 -9.07 -12.62
N PHE A 145 -0.81 -8.06 -12.63
CA PHE A 145 -1.76 -7.86 -13.72
C PHE A 145 -1.28 -6.81 -14.71
N TYR A 146 -1.69 -7.00 -15.96
CA TYR A 146 -1.41 -6.10 -17.04
C TYR A 146 -2.65 -5.90 -17.89
N VAL A 147 -2.70 -4.76 -18.57
CA VAL A 147 -3.71 -4.45 -19.56
C VAL A 147 -3.05 -4.00 -20.86
N LEU A 148 -3.58 -4.47 -21.99
CA LEU A 148 -3.18 -3.94 -23.29
C LEU A 148 -3.99 -2.66 -23.58
N ASP A 149 -3.37 -1.52 -23.29
CA ASP A 149 -3.88 -0.19 -23.66
C ASP A 149 -3.52 0.08 -25.12
N THR A 150 -4.49 0.38 -25.97
CA THR A 150 -4.27 0.62 -27.40
C THR A 150 -3.41 1.86 -27.68
N THR A 151 -3.30 2.77 -26.72
CA THR A 151 -2.51 4.00 -26.78
C THR A 151 -1.15 3.84 -26.12
N LYS A 152 -1.07 3.16 -24.97
CA LYS A 152 0.15 3.02 -24.17
C LYS A 152 0.91 1.71 -24.38
N GLY A 153 0.31 0.75 -25.08
CA GLY A 153 0.83 -0.61 -25.17
C GLY A 153 0.50 -1.44 -23.93
N LEU A 154 1.38 -2.38 -23.58
CA LEU A 154 1.20 -3.22 -22.40
C LEU A 154 1.54 -2.42 -21.13
N VAL A 155 0.56 -2.25 -20.24
CA VAL A 155 0.68 -1.48 -19.00
C VAL A 155 0.50 -2.42 -17.81
N GLU A 156 1.46 -2.43 -16.88
CA GLU A 156 1.30 -3.11 -15.59
C GLU A 156 0.31 -2.32 -14.72
N ILE A 157 -0.64 -3.03 -14.11
CA ILE A 157 -1.63 -2.43 -13.20
C ILE A 157 -1.04 -2.45 -11.80
N PRO A 158 -0.87 -1.30 -11.13
CA PRO A 158 -0.28 -1.25 -9.80
C PRO A 158 -1.21 -1.89 -8.76
N TYR A 159 -0.62 -2.66 -7.84
CA TYR A 159 -1.30 -3.17 -6.66
C TYR A 159 -1.16 -2.20 -5.50
N ASP A 160 -2.27 -1.78 -4.90
CA ASP A 160 -2.26 -0.85 -3.76
C ASP A 160 -2.20 -1.54 -2.39
N GLY A 161 -2.08 -2.87 -2.37
CA GLY A 161 -2.16 -3.70 -1.17
C GLY A 161 -3.53 -4.33 -0.94
N THR A 162 -4.55 -3.95 -1.71
CA THR A 162 -5.89 -4.52 -1.65
C THR A 162 -6.44 -4.89 -3.03
N ALA A 163 -6.19 -4.05 -4.04
CA ALA A 163 -6.72 -4.21 -5.38
C ALA A 163 -5.74 -3.67 -6.45
N TYR A 164 -6.02 -4.00 -7.71
CA TYR A 164 -5.35 -3.44 -8.88
C TYR A 164 -6.28 -2.46 -9.55
N ASN A 165 -5.80 -1.23 -9.73
CA ASN A 165 -6.63 -0.13 -10.21
C ASN A 165 -6.13 0.38 -11.57
N TYR A 166 -6.93 0.16 -12.62
CA TYR A 166 -6.64 0.64 -13.97
C TYR A 166 -7.63 1.69 -14.42
N GLN A 167 -7.12 2.87 -14.81
CA GLN A 167 -7.94 3.97 -15.33
C GLN A 167 -7.97 3.95 -16.86
N PHE A 168 -9.16 4.11 -17.43
CA PHE A 168 -9.37 4.17 -18.88
C PHE A 168 -10.48 5.16 -19.25
N SER A 169 -10.40 5.73 -20.45
CA SER A 169 -11.48 6.52 -21.05
C SER A 169 -12.24 5.62 -22.03
N ALA A 170 -13.57 5.65 -21.99
CA ALA A 170 -14.38 4.92 -22.95
C ALA A 170 -14.58 5.73 -24.23
N ASP A 171 -14.35 5.13 -25.39
CA ASP A 171 -14.57 5.77 -26.69
C ASP A 171 -15.95 5.46 -27.28
N ALA A 172 -16.66 4.48 -26.72
CA ALA A 172 -17.98 4.02 -27.15
C ALA A 172 -18.86 3.65 -25.94
N GLU A 173 -20.08 3.15 -26.20
CA GLU A 173 -21.01 2.64 -25.17
C GLU A 173 -20.59 1.27 -24.58
N THR A 174 -19.54 0.68 -25.17
CA THR A 174 -18.87 -0.51 -24.66
C THR A 174 -17.37 -0.30 -24.67
N ALA A 175 -16.67 -0.90 -23.71
CA ALA A 175 -15.21 -0.92 -23.66
C ALA A 175 -14.73 -2.37 -23.59
N ASN A 176 -13.63 -2.67 -24.30
CA ASN A 176 -12.99 -3.99 -24.27
C ASN A 176 -11.60 -3.84 -23.69
N LEU A 177 -11.32 -4.55 -22.60
CA LEU A 177 -10.02 -4.56 -21.95
C LEU A 177 -9.39 -5.96 -22.08
N VAL A 178 -8.16 -6.04 -22.57
CA VAL A 178 -7.39 -7.29 -22.53
C VAL A 178 -6.61 -7.31 -21.24
N ILE A 179 -7.04 -8.13 -20.29
CA ILE A 179 -6.42 -8.26 -18.96
C ILE A 179 -5.66 -9.59 -18.91
N TRP A 180 -4.42 -9.56 -18.45
CA TRP A 180 -3.51 -10.71 -18.44
C TRP A 180 -2.69 -10.75 -17.14
N SER A 181 -2.47 -11.95 -16.58
CA SER A 181 -1.52 -12.24 -15.50
C SER A 181 -0.91 -13.63 -15.72
N ASP A 182 0.37 -13.82 -15.41
CA ASP A 182 1.04 -15.14 -15.38
C ASP A 182 0.73 -16.11 -16.53
N LYS A 183 0.61 -15.56 -17.76
CA LYS A 183 0.30 -16.27 -19.04
C LYS A 183 -1.17 -16.67 -19.24
N VAL A 184 -2.08 -16.26 -18.36
CA VAL A 184 -3.53 -16.41 -18.58
C VAL A 184 -4.19 -15.06 -18.87
N TYR A 185 -5.17 -15.08 -19.76
CA TYR A 185 -6.05 -13.95 -20.05
C TYR A 185 -7.32 -14.07 -19.23
N TYR A 186 -7.83 -12.92 -18.77
CA TYR A 186 -9.08 -12.86 -18.01
C TYR A 186 -10.19 -12.31 -18.90
N THR A 187 -11.30 -13.04 -18.91
CA THR A 187 -12.46 -12.76 -19.76
C THR A 187 -13.73 -12.64 -18.94
N GLY A 188 -14.71 -11.89 -19.46
CA GLY A 188 -16.00 -11.74 -18.82
C GLY A 188 -16.80 -10.58 -19.36
N GLU A 189 -18.02 -10.44 -18.84
CA GLU A 189 -18.91 -9.31 -19.12
C GLU A 189 -19.23 -8.60 -17.81
N ALA A 190 -18.82 -7.33 -17.71
CA ALA A 190 -19.12 -6.47 -16.57
C ALA A 190 -20.07 -5.35 -16.96
N THR A 191 -20.84 -4.89 -16.00
CA THR A 191 -21.65 -3.68 -16.09
C THR A 191 -21.13 -2.71 -15.05
N VAL A 192 -21.03 -1.43 -15.42
CA VAL A 192 -20.61 -0.36 -14.48
C VAL A 192 -21.42 -0.47 -13.17
N GLY A 193 -20.73 -0.40 -12.04
CA GLY A 193 -21.30 -0.48 -10.68
C GLY A 193 -21.50 -1.91 -10.15
N THR A 194 -21.29 -2.95 -10.96
CA THR A 194 -21.50 -4.35 -10.53
C THR A 194 -20.18 -5.13 -10.51
N ALA A 195 -19.93 -5.83 -9.41
CA ALA A 195 -18.79 -6.74 -9.30
C ALA A 195 -19.03 -8.02 -10.11
N LYS A 196 -17.99 -8.48 -10.83
CA LYS A 196 -18.06 -9.67 -11.68
C LYS A 196 -16.81 -10.53 -11.56
N GLU A 197 -16.98 -11.82 -11.28
CA GLU A 197 -15.92 -12.82 -11.38
C GLU A 197 -15.51 -13.05 -12.85
N LEU A 198 -14.21 -13.06 -13.11
CA LEU A 198 -13.60 -13.26 -14.42
C LEU A 198 -13.18 -14.72 -14.62
N THR A 199 -13.16 -15.16 -15.87
CA THR A 199 -12.71 -16.50 -16.26
C THR A 199 -11.30 -16.43 -16.84
N ALA A 200 -10.37 -17.16 -16.25
CA ALA A 200 -9.01 -17.32 -16.76
C ALA A 200 -8.94 -18.32 -17.92
N GLY A 201 -8.14 -18.03 -18.94
CA GLY A 201 -7.90 -18.92 -20.08
C GLY A 201 -6.60 -18.62 -20.83
N ASP A 202 -6.17 -19.56 -21.68
CA ASP A 202 -4.88 -19.47 -22.39
C ASP A 202 -4.98 -18.67 -23.72
N GLU A 203 -6.19 -18.44 -24.21
CA GLU A 203 -6.44 -17.67 -25.43
C GLU A 203 -6.67 -16.19 -25.12
N VAL A 204 -6.25 -15.32 -26.04
CA VAL A 204 -6.51 -13.88 -25.93
C VAL A 204 -8.01 -13.66 -25.81
N GLY A 205 -8.42 -13.03 -24.73
CA GLY A 205 -9.80 -12.68 -24.50
C GLY A 205 -9.96 -11.31 -23.88
N TYR A 206 -11.22 -10.88 -23.77
CA TYR A 206 -11.59 -9.53 -23.38
C TYR A 206 -12.51 -9.56 -22.17
N LEU A 207 -12.30 -8.60 -21.28
CA LEU A 207 -13.36 -8.08 -20.44
C LEU A 207 -14.17 -7.08 -21.26
N THR A 208 -15.43 -7.41 -21.54
CA THR A 208 -16.39 -6.50 -22.16
C THR A 208 -17.11 -5.74 -21.05
N VAL A 209 -17.01 -4.41 -21.06
CA VAL A 209 -17.67 -3.52 -20.11
C VAL A 209 -18.83 -2.81 -20.79
N SER A 210 -20.01 -2.93 -20.20
CA SER A 210 -21.26 -2.27 -20.62
C SER A 210 -21.67 -1.19 -19.61
N GLY A 211 -22.51 -0.25 -20.04
CA GLY A 211 -22.91 0.90 -19.22
C GLY A 211 -21.86 2.01 -19.15
N VAL A 212 -20.86 1.96 -20.03
CA VAL A 212 -19.91 3.06 -20.22
C VAL A 212 -20.47 4.07 -21.23
N ALA A 213 -19.97 5.30 -21.20
CA ALA A 213 -20.35 6.36 -22.12
C ALA A 213 -19.10 6.96 -22.78
N SER A 214 -19.20 7.23 -24.07
CA SER A 214 -18.10 7.82 -24.86
C SER A 214 -17.63 9.15 -24.24
N GLY A 215 -16.31 9.31 -24.11
CA GLY A 215 -15.66 10.47 -23.52
C GLY A 215 -15.72 10.55 -21.99
N LYS A 216 -16.17 9.49 -21.30
CA LYS A 216 -16.13 9.41 -19.84
C LYS A 216 -14.98 8.53 -19.36
N ASP A 217 -14.44 8.87 -18.19
CA ASP A 217 -13.36 8.13 -17.54
C ASP A 217 -13.92 7.12 -16.54
N TYR A 218 -13.27 5.97 -16.46
CA TYR A 218 -13.63 4.83 -15.63
C TYR A 218 -12.40 4.26 -14.92
N ILE A 219 -12.64 3.61 -13.79
CA ILE A 219 -11.66 2.80 -13.09
C ILE A 219 -12.15 1.35 -13.07
N ALA A 220 -11.31 0.43 -13.58
CA ALA A 220 -11.48 -0.99 -13.40
C ALA A 220 -10.65 -1.41 -12.18
N THR A 221 -11.33 -1.89 -11.14
CA THR A 221 -10.73 -2.38 -9.91
C THR A 221 -10.78 -3.90 -9.91
N LEU A 222 -9.61 -4.53 -10.00
CA LEU A 222 -9.46 -5.98 -9.92
C LEU A 222 -9.14 -6.39 -8.47
N THR A 223 -9.84 -7.39 -7.97
CA THR A 223 -9.57 -8.01 -6.66
C THR A 223 -9.25 -9.47 -6.86
N VAL A 224 -8.28 -9.97 -6.09
CA VAL A 224 -7.90 -11.39 -6.06
C VAL A 224 -8.30 -11.95 -4.71
N ASP A 225 -9.06 -13.04 -4.72
CA ASP A 225 -9.44 -13.81 -3.54
C ASP A 225 -9.14 -15.28 -3.86
N ASP A 226 -8.11 -15.83 -3.20
CA ASP A 226 -7.48 -17.10 -3.56
C ASP A 226 -7.10 -17.19 -5.06
N ASP A 227 -7.78 -18.03 -5.83
CA ASP A 227 -7.60 -18.23 -7.27
C ASP A 227 -8.61 -17.45 -8.13
N LYS A 228 -9.52 -16.70 -7.49
CA LYS A 228 -10.58 -15.96 -8.15
C LYS A 228 -10.20 -14.52 -8.37
N VAL A 229 -10.39 -14.07 -9.61
CA VAL A 229 -10.23 -12.66 -9.98
C VAL A 229 -11.60 -12.07 -10.26
N SER A 230 -11.93 -10.97 -9.59
CA SER A 230 -13.15 -10.22 -9.86
C SER A 230 -12.82 -8.80 -10.31
N VAL A 231 -13.71 -8.20 -11.10
CA VAL A 231 -13.62 -6.81 -11.52
C VAL A 231 -14.86 -6.04 -11.08
N THR A 232 -14.67 -4.81 -10.63
CA THR A 232 -15.72 -3.80 -10.55
C THR A 232 -15.29 -2.63 -11.42
N VAL A 233 -16.19 -2.12 -12.27
CA VAL A 233 -15.92 -0.91 -13.06
C VAL A 233 -16.78 0.23 -12.52
N THR A 234 -16.16 1.36 -12.21
CA THR A 234 -16.87 2.53 -11.68
C THR A 234 -16.54 3.75 -12.53
N GLN A 235 -17.54 4.58 -12.82
CA GLN A 235 -17.32 5.86 -13.48
C GLN A 235 -16.52 6.78 -12.55
N MET A 236 -15.45 7.36 -13.07
CA MET A 236 -14.70 8.37 -12.34
C MET A 236 -15.48 9.68 -12.34
N CYS A 237 -15.54 10.36 -11.20
CA CYS A 237 -16.02 11.72 -11.17
C CYS A 237 -15.01 12.64 -11.87
N PRO A 238 -15.44 13.48 -12.83
CA PRO A 238 -14.56 14.47 -13.46
C PRO A 238 -14.36 15.71 -12.57
N TYR A 239 -15.11 15.83 -11.48
CA TYR A 239 -15.13 16.99 -10.60
C TYR A 239 -14.27 16.79 -9.34
N PHE A 240 -13.62 17.88 -8.94
CA PHE A 240 -12.83 17.97 -7.73
C PHE A 240 -13.36 19.10 -6.86
N ILE A 241 -13.28 18.94 -5.56
CA ILE A 241 -13.57 19.98 -4.58
C ILE A 241 -12.28 20.46 -3.93
N VAL A 242 -12.16 21.76 -3.72
CA VAL A 242 -11.04 22.39 -3.01
C VAL A 242 -11.56 23.57 -2.20
N GLY A 243 -11.00 23.79 -1.01
CA GLY A 243 -11.44 24.85 -0.11
C GLY A 243 -11.00 24.65 1.32
N ASP A 244 -11.75 25.23 2.24
CA ASP A 244 -11.63 25.05 3.70
C ASP A 244 -11.65 23.57 4.12
N ILE A 245 -12.29 22.71 3.33
CA ILE A 245 -12.51 21.29 3.68
C ILE A 245 -11.22 20.46 3.63
N SER A 246 -10.34 20.74 2.66
CA SER A 246 -9.18 19.88 2.36
C SER A 246 -7.88 20.65 2.09
N GLY A 247 -7.94 21.95 1.75
CA GLY A 247 -6.79 22.73 1.28
C GLY A 247 -6.18 22.29 -0.06
N ALA A 248 -6.49 21.07 -0.53
CA ALA A 248 -6.04 20.47 -1.79
C ALA A 248 -7.24 20.01 -2.64
N HIS A 249 -7.01 19.80 -3.95
CA HIS A 249 -8.04 19.25 -4.83
C HIS A 249 -8.31 17.79 -4.45
N VAL A 250 -9.53 17.51 -4.03
CA VAL A 250 -10.00 16.15 -3.72
C VAL A 250 -11.06 15.77 -4.75
N ARG A 251 -10.89 14.62 -5.40
CA ARG A 251 -11.88 14.15 -6.38
C ARG A 251 -13.20 13.84 -5.66
N MET A 252 -14.31 14.31 -6.22
CA MET A 252 -15.64 13.90 -5.74
C MET A 252 -15.93 12.45 -6.16
N SER A 253 -16.99 11.85 -5.64
CA SER A 253 -17.42 10.50 -6.02
C SER A 253 -18.58 10.58 -7.00
N ALA A 254 -18.58 9.73 -8.03
CA ALA A 254 -19.77 9.53 -8.85
C ALA A 254 -20.82 8.72 -8.08
N THR A 255 -22.09 8.93 -8.40
CA THR A 255 -23.20 8.11 -7.92
C THR A 255 -23.74 7.22 -9.03
N ASP A 256 -24.71 6.37 -8.70
CA ASP A 256 -25.42 5.54 -9.70
C ASP A 256 -26.35 6.37 -10.59
N GLU A 257 -26.66 7.63 -10.22
CA GLU A 257 -27.40 8.57 -11.06
C GLU A 257 -26.42 9.34 -11.94
N ASP A 258 -26.58 9.25 -13.27
CA ASP A 258 -25.75 9.97 -14.23
C ASP A 258 -25.81 11.48 -13.99
N GLY A 259 -24.66 12.13 -14.13
CA GLY A 259 -24.48 13.55 -13.83
C GLY A 259 -24.57 13.91 -12.34
N VAL A 260 -24.73 12.96 -11.41
CA VAL A 260 -24.79 13.25 -9.97
C VAL A 260 -23.51 12.79 -9.26
N TYR A 261 -22.91 13.72 -8.52
CA TYR A 261 -21.63 13.55 -7.84
C TYR A 261 -21.72 14.03 -6.40
N VAL A 262 -21.01 13.36 -5.50
CA VAL A 262 -21.06 13.64 -4.07
C VAL A 262 -19.69 13.82 -3.45
N TYR A 263 -19.63 14.63 -2.39
CA TYR A 263 -18.48 14.72 -1.52
C TYR A 263 -18.94 14.76 -0.06
N GLU A 264 -18.47 13.80 0.72
CA GLU A 264 -18.78 13.67 2.14
C GLU A 264 -17.63 14.20 2.99
N PHE A 265 -17.94 14.99 4.01
CA PHE A 265 -16.95 15.48 4.96
C PHE A 265 -17.56 15.67 6.35
N THR A 266 -16.76 15.45 7.40
CA THR A 266 -17.11 15.81 8.77
C THR A 266 -16.60 17.21 9.06
N TYR A 267 -17.51 18.15 9.29
CA TYR A 267 -17.16 19.53 9.58
C TYR A 267 -16.44 19.65 10.93
N LYS A 268 -15.40 20.48 10.95
CA LYS A 268 -14.76 20.94 12.18
C LYS A 268 -14.60 22.45 12.15
N ASN A 269 -14.75 23.12 13.29
CA ASN A 269 -14.59 24.58 13.41
C ASN A 269 -13.19 25.07 13.00
N ASP A 270 -12.19 24.20 12.99
CA ASP A 270 -10.82 24.50 12.56
C ASP A 270 -10.59 24.36 11.04
N MET A 271 -11.61 23.98 10.25
CA MET A 271 -11.58 23.99 8.78
C MET A 271 -11.64 25.43 8.25
N ASN A 272 -10.49 26.11 8.18
CA ASN A 272 -10.39 27.54 7.88
C ASN A 272 -9.29 27.90 6.86
N ALA A 273 -8.83 26.94 6.05
CA ALA A 273 -7.75 27.11 5.09
C ALA A 273 -7.95 28.31 4.11
N TRP A 274 -9.20 28.64 3.82
CA TRP A 274 -9.68 29.69 2.93
C TRP A 274 -10.52 30.72 3.69
N SER A 275 -10.14 31.02 4.93
CA SER A 275 -10.81 32.01 5.80
C SER A 275 -12.25 31.64 6.19
N GLY A 276 -12.58 30.35 6.22
CA GLY A 276 -13.76 29.86 6.91
C GLY A 276 -13.82 30.34 8.37
N SER A 277 -15.02 30.60 8.85
CA SER A 277 -15.29 30.91 10.27
C SER A 277 -16.07 29.77 10.90
N ASN A 278 -16.22 29.77 12.23
CA ASN A 278 -17.07 28.80 12.92
C ASN A 278 -18.46 28.74 12.28
N GLY A 279 -18.90 27.52 11.96
CA GLY A 279 -20.14 27.21 11.27
C GLY A 279 -20.13 27.43 9.75
N ASN A 280 -19.01 27.83 9.15
CA ASN A 280 -18.92 28.14 7.71
C ASN A 280 -17.71 27.46 7.05
N ILE A 281 -17.86 27.11 5.77
CA ILE A 281 -16.75 26.72 4.89
C ILE A 281 -16.87 27.39 3.53
N ASN A 282 -15.74 27.72 2.93
CA ASN A 282 -15.58 28.20 1.58
C ASN A 282 -14.97 27.11 0.71
N PHE A 283 -15.54 26.85 -0.46
CA PHE A 283 -15.02 25.87 -1.40
C PHE A 283 -15.36 26.25 -2.84
N VAL A 284 -14.72 25.57 -3.78
CA VAL A 284 -15.11 25.56 -5.19
C VAL A 284 -15.10 24.12 -5.68
N ILE A 285 -15.93 23.86 -6.69
CA ILE A 285 -15.85 22.62 -7.45
C ILE A 285 -15.26 22.95 -8.83
N THR A 286 -14.28 22.16 -9.24
CA THR A 286 -13.52 22.33 -10.49
C THR A 286 -13.70 21.11 -11.38
N GLU A 287 -13.55 21.30 -12.69
CA GLU A 287 -13.36 20.20 -13.63
C GLU A 287 -11.87 19.88 -13.73
N GLY A 288 -11.52 18.62 -13.44
CA GLY A 288 -10.14 18.21 -13.27
C GLY A 288 -9.46 18.82 -12.04
N SER A 289 -8.16 18.54 -11.89
CA SER A 289 -7.34 19.03 -10.77
C SER A 289 -6.82 20.46 -10.94
N GLY A 290 -7.28 21.17 -11.98
CA GLY A 290 -6.95 22.56 -12.24
C GLY A 290 -7.98 23.54 -11.67
N TRP A 291 -7.71 24.84 -11.81
CA TRP A 291 -8.56 25.92 -11.31
C TRP A 291 -9.75 26.28 -12.22
N ASN A 292 -10.19 25.35 -13.06
CA ASN A 292 -11.35 25.54 -13.95
C ASN A 292 -12.63 25.44 -13.11
N LYS A 293 -12.96 26.53 -12.39
CA LYS A 293 -14.11 26.62 -11.49
C LYS A 293 -15.42 26.37 -12.25
N LYS A 294 -16.22 25.45 -11.72
CA LYS A 294 -17.58 25.15 -12.18
C LYS A 294 -18.65 25.68 -11.24
N ILE A 295 -18.31 25.86 -9.96
CA ILE A 295 -19.28 26.17 -8.91
C ILE A 295 -18.76 27.19 -7.91
N THR A 296 -19.58 28.20 -7.63
CA THR A 296 -19.43 29.12 -6.50
C THR A 296 -20.82 29.55 -5.99
N GLY A 297 -20.92 29.94 -4.71
CA GLY A 297 -22.15 30.44 -4.07
C GLY A 297 -23.24 29.45 -3.59
N ILE A 298 -22.93 28.33 -2.92
CA ILE A 298 -23.96 27.39 -2.39
C ILE A 298 -24.26 27.66 -0.91
N ALA A 299 -25.50 28.03 -0.57
CA ALA A 299 -25.98 28.05 0.83
C ALA A 299 -26.40 26.66 1.33
N LEU A 300 -26.38 26.42 2.65
CA LEU A 300 -26.95 25.19 3.25
C LEU A 300 -28.44 25.10 2.96
N THR A 301 -28.81 24.33 1.95
CA THR A 301 -30.21 24.03 1.66
C THR A 301 -30.33 22.59 1.18
N SER A 302 -31.42 21.91 1.53
CA SER A 302 -31.75 20.59 0.99
C SER A 302 -32.19 20.65 -0.48
N THR A 303 -32.40 21.86 -1.01
CA THR A 303 -32.78 22.16 -2.38
C THR A 303 -31.55 22.45 -3.24
N PHE A 304 -31.61 22.10 -4.53
CA PHE A 304 -30.57 22.48 -5.47
C PHE A 304 -30.65 23.98 -5.78
N ALA A 305 -29.50 24.65 -5.82
CA ALA A 305 -29.38 26.03 -6.26
C ALA A 305 -28.94 26.09 -7.73
N ASP A 306 -29.80 26.66 -8.58
CA ASP A 306 -29.59 26.83 -10.03
C ASP A 306 -29.05 28.24 -10.32
N SER A 307 -27.78 28.52 -10.05
CA SER A 307 -27.06 29.73 -10.51
C SER A 307 -25.74 29.81 -9.77
N LEU A 308 -24.67 29.35 -10.41
CA LEU A 308 -23.35 29.35 -9.82
C LEU A 308 -22.52 30.40 -10.57
N ASP A 309 -22.34 31.58 -9.98
CA ASP A 309 -21.41 32.61 -10.49
C ASP A 309 -20.02 31.96 -10.58
N ASN A 310 -19.24 32.19 -11.64
CA ASN A 310 -17.92 31.60 -11.80
C ASN A 310 -16.80 32.39 -11.10
N ASN A 311 -17.12 33.53 -10.46
CA ASN A 311 -16.12 34.46 -9.94
C ASN A 311 -15.92 34.46 -8.42
N GLN A 312 -16.72 33.72 -7.64
CA GLN A 312 -16.62 33.73 -6.17
C GLN A 312 -16.21 32.38 -5.61
N ASN A 313 -16.35 32.16 -4.30
CA ASN A 313 -16.28 30.84 -3.70
C ASN A 313 -17.69 30.46 -3.23
N ALA A 314 -18.02 29.17 -3.16
CA ALA A 314 -19.21 28.71 -2.45
C ALA A 314 -18.98 28.80 -0.95
N THR A 315 -19.91 29.40 -0.24
CA THR A 315 -19.87 29.47 1.23
C THR A 315 -21.06 28.70 1.79
N ALA A 316 -20.80 27.51 2.33
CA ALA A 316 -21.79 26.82 3.13
C ALA A 316 -21.78 27.39 4.55
N THR A 317 -22.96 27.70 5.09
CA THR A 317 -23.12 28.38 6.38
C THR A 317 -24.11 27.66 7.28
N GLY A 318 -23.89 27.63 8.59
CA GLY A 318 -24.78 26.95 9.56
C GLY A 318 -24.38 25.51 9.84
N LEU A 319 -23.12 25.16 9.59
CA LEU A 319 -22.55 23.86 9.90
C LEU A 319 -22.35 23.71 11.42
N VAL A 320 -22.49 22.48 11.91
CA VAL A 320 -22.32 22.13 13.32
C VAL A 320 -21.07 21.28 13.47
N ASP A 321 -20.21 21.67 14.41
CA ASP A 321 -18.94 20.99 14.70
C ASP A 321 -19.15 19.49 14.96
N GLY A 322 -18.35 18.66 14.30
CA GLY A 322 -18.41 17.20 14.41
C GLY A 322 -19.55 16.53 13.63
N LYS A 323 -20.38 17.28 12.89
CA LYS A 323 -21.41 16.70 12.01
C LYS A 323 -20.87 16.40 10.63
N THR A 324 -21.41 15.35 10.01
CA THR A 324 -21.07 14.96 8.65
C THR A 324 -22.07 15.53 7.66
N TYR A 325 -21.57 16.07 6.56
CA TYR A 325 -22.35 16.68 5.50
C TYR A 325 -22.00 16.06 4.16
N VAL A 326 -22.97 16.10 3.23
CA VAL A 326 -22.80 15.68 1.85
C VAL A 326 -23.07 16.86 0.93
N ILE A 327 -22.07 17.24 0.14
CA ILE A 327 -22.24 18.15 -1.00
C ILE A 327 -22.64 17.30 -2.19
N THR A 328 -23.76 17.63 -2.84
CA THR A 328 -24.22 16.97 -4.06
C THR A 328 -24.15 17.96 -5.21
N LEU A 329 -23.45 17.60 -6.27
CA LEU A 329 -23.44 18.27 -7.56
C LEU A 329 -24.31 17.47 -8.53
N LYS A 330 -25.17 18.16 -9.28
CA LYS A 330 -25.91 17.61 -10.41
C LYS A 330 -25.60 18.40 -11.68
N GLU A 331 -25.14 17.70 -12.69
CA GLU A 331 -24.93 18.17 -14.06
C GLU A 331 -26.05 17.65 -14.95
N ALA A 332 -26.79 18.54 -15.60
CA ALA A 332 -27.81 18.19 -16.59
C ALA A 332 -27.81 19.23 -17.71
N ASP A 333 -27.74 18.77 -18.96
CA ASP A 333 -27.74 19.62 -20.16
C ASP A 333 -26.69 20.75 -20.12
N GLY A 334 -25.49 20.46 -19.59
CA GLY A 334 -24.39 21.42 -19.43
C GLY A 334 -24.63 22.48 -18.36
N LYS A 335 -25.69 22.34 -17.54
CA LYS A 335 -25.96 23.18 -16.38
C LYS A 335 -25.61 22.45 -15.11
N PHE A 336 -25.06 23.20 -14.16
CA PHE A 336 -24.71 22.72 -12.84
C PHE A 336 -25.67 23.25 -11.81
N SER A 337 -26.08 22.36 -10.92
CA SER A 337 -26.80 22.69 -9.70
C SER A 337 -26.13 21.95 -8.53
N ALA A 338 -26.16 22.54 -7.35
CA ALA A 338 -25.58 21.90 -6.18
C ALA A 338 -26.40 22.14 -4.92
N LYS A 339 -26.24 21.22 -3.96
CA LYS A 339 -26.82 21.32 -2.61
C LYS A 339 -25.83 20.79 -1.59
N ILE A 340 -26.08 21.09 -0.33
CA ILE A 340 -25.34 20.53 0.81
C ILE A 340 -26.31 20.25 1.95
N ALA A 341 -26.24 19.04 2.51
CA ALA A 341 -27.14 18.57 3.56
C ALA A 341 -26.37 17.79 4.64
N GLU A 342 -26.88 17.81 5.88
CA GLU A 342 -26.38 16.92 6.94
C GLU A 342 -26.69 15.46 6.57
N LYS A 343 -25.70 14.58 6.73
CA LYS A 343 -25.86 13.14 6.58
C LYS A 343 -26.61 12.62 7.80
N GLN A 344 -27.83 12.11 7.57
CA GLN A 344 -28.69 11.57 8.64
C GLN A 344 -28.14 10.29 9.26
#